data_AF-A0A9E0ZKB0-F1
#
_entry.id   AF-A0A9E0ZKB0-F1
#
_cell.length_a   1.000
_cell.length_b   1.000
_cell.length_c   1.000
_cell.angle_alpha   90.00
_cell.angle_beta   90.00
_cell.angle_gamma   90.00
#
_symmetry.space_group_name_H-M   'P 1'
#
loop_
_entity.id
_entity.type
_entity.pdbx_description
1 polymer ?
#
loop_
_entity_poly.entity_id
_entity_poly.type
_entity_poly.pdbx_seq_one_letter_code
_entity_poly.pdbx_strand_id
1 'polypeptide(L)'
;MRLTKVQNALKEKNITFQYTEEDGCGSLDFEFRGLRYHVWEYEENGTWGAETNVFEAGRSRDIEGDYEKTLETEILAWPDMAF
;
A
#
# COMPACT_ATOMS: atom_id res chain seq x y z
N MET A 1 -11.27 -9.15 -3.19
CA MET A 1 -9.96 -8.55 -3.49
C MET A 1 -9.86 -7.26 -2.72
N ARG A 2 -8.88 -7.19 -1.83
CA ARG A 2 -8.61 -6.06 -0.96
C ARG A 2 -7.60 -5.10 -1.59
N LEU A 3 -7.44 -3.91 -1.01
CA LEU A 3 -6.43 -2.93 -1.45
C LEU A 3 -6.56 -2.54 -2.92
N THR A 4 -7.79 -2.53 -3.47
CA THR A 4 -8.00 -2.39 -4.92
C THR A 4 -7.56 -1.01 -5.42
N LYS A 5 -7.77 0.06 -4.63
CA LYS A 5 -7.32 1.41 -5.00
C LYS A 5 -5.80 1.50 -5.03
N VAL A 6 -5.15 0.94 -4.02
CA VAL A 6 -3.67 0.89 -3.92
C VAL A 6 -3.08 0.10 -5.09
N GLN A 7 -3.65 -1.05 -5.41
CA GLN A 7 -3.24 -1.84 -6.58
C GLN A 7 -3.40 -1.08 -7.90
N ASN A 8 -4.46 -0.30 -8.06
CA ASN A 8 -4.66 0.51 -9.26
C ASN A 8 -3.65 1.65 -9.35
N ALA A 9 -3.37 2.34 -8.25
CA ALA A 9 -2.34 3.39 -8.20
C ALA A 9 -0.95 2.86 -8.57
N LEU A 10 -0.58 1.67 -8.06
CA LEU A 10 0.68 1.01 -8.41
C LEU A 10 0.74 0.66 -9.90
N LYS A 11 -0.35 0.13 -10.48
CA LYS A 11 -0.43 -0.15 -11.93
C LYS A 11 -0.32 1.12 -12.77
N GLU A 12 -0.99 2.20 -12.37
CA GLU A 12 -0.91 3.49 -13.05
C GLU A 12 0.52 4.05 -13.05
N LYS A 13 1.22 3.89 -11.94
CA LYS A 13 2.65 4.26 -11.80
C LYS A 13 3.62 3.28 -12.43
N ASN A 14 3.12 2.20 -13.06
CA ASN A 14 3.91 1.12 -13.62
C ASN A 14 4.87 0.47 -12.60
N ILE A 15 4.45 0.40 -11.34
CA ILE A 15 5.17 -0.23 -10.24
C ILE A 15 4.68 -1.67 -10.12
N THR A 16 5.60 -2.63 -10.23
CA THR A 16 5.29 -4.04 -10.01
C THR A 16 5.16 -4.31 -8.51
N PHE A 17 4.17 -5.10 -8.13
CA PHE A 17 3.89 -5.45 -6.76
C PHE A 17 3.51 -6.93 -6.65
N GLN A 18 3.71 -7.49 -5.46
CA GLN A 18 3.18 -8.77 -5.05
C GLN A 18 1.95 -8.53 -4.18
N TYR A 19 0.87 -9.25 -4.46
CA TYR A 19 -0.36 -9.24 -3.67
C TYR A 19 -0.56 -10.59 -3.01
N THR A 20 -0.88 -10.58 -1.73
CA THR A 20 -1.29 -11.75 -0.96
C THR A 20 -2.57 -11.41 -0.19
N GLU A 21 -3.47 -12.38 -0.04
CA GLU A 21 -4.70 -12.23 0.75
C GLU A 21 -4.79 -13.44 1.67
N GLU A 22 -4.78 -13.21 2.98
CA GLU A 22 -4.88 -14.25 4.01
C GLU A 22 -5.90 -13.81 5.06
N ASP A 23 -6.79 -14.72 5.46
CA ASP A 23 -7.84 -14.47 6.46
C ASP A 23 -8.69 -13.20 6.22
N GLY A 24 -8.92 -12.85 4.94
CA GLY A 24 -9.70 -11.68 4.54
C GLY A 24 -8.95 -10.34 4.61
N CYS A 25 -7.67 -10.35 4.97
CA CYS A 25 -6.77 -9.20 4.97
C CYS A 25 -5.82 -9.27 3.77
N GLY A 26 -5.69 -8.16 3.05
CA GLY A 26 -4.76 -8.02 1.94
C GLY A 26 -3.39 -7.51 2.38
N SER A 27 -2.35 -7.98 1.72
CA SER A 27 -1.01 -7.39 1.79
C SER A 27 -0.47 -7.08 0.40
N LEU A 28 0.32 -6.01 0.32
CA LEU A 28 1.07 -5.61 -0.85
C LEU A 28 2.52 -5.40 -0.49
N ASP A 29 3.42 -5.97 -1.27
CA ASP A 29 4.85 -5.73 -1.20
C ASP A 29 5.35 -5.26 -2.57
N PHE A 30 6.14 -4.19 -2.60
CA PHE A 30 6.67 -3.66 -3.85
C PHE A 30 7.99 -2.91 -3.65
N GLU A 31 8.72 -2.72 -4.75
CA GLU A 31 9.96 -1.95 -4.76
C GLU A 31 9.79 -0.70 -5.62
N PHE A 32 10.23 0.43 -5.11
CA PHE A 32 10.27 1.68 -5.85
C PHE A 32 11.59 2.41 -5.57
N ARG A 33 12.34 2.71 -6.65
CA ARG A 33 13.65 3.38 -6.59
C ARG A 33 14.66 2.71 -5.62
N GLY A 34 14.64 1.38 -5.57
CA GLY A 34 15.54 0.58 -4.71
C GLY A 34 15.13 0.52 -3.23
N LEU A 35 13.96 1.07 -2.87
CA LEU A 35 13.38 0.98 -1.54
C LEU A 35 12.20 0.01 -1.54
N ARG A 36 12.08 -0.79 -0.48
CA ARG A 36 11.01 -1.77 -0.30
C ARG A 36 9.88 -1.20 0.53
N TYR A 37 8.67 -1.38 0.03
CA TYR A 37 7.45 -0.89 0.66
C TYR A 37 6.48 -2.03 0.91
N HIS A 38 5.73 -1.90 2.00
CA HIS A 38 4.66 -2.82 2.36
C HIS A 38 3.39 -2.07 2.75
N VAL A 39 2.26 -2.73 2.52
CA VAL A 39 0.94 -2.39 3.04
C VAL A 39 0.34 -3.69 3.56
N TRP A 40 0.08 -3.79 4.86
CA TRP A 40 -0.54 -4.96 5.49
C TRP A 40 -1.84 -4.54 6.14
N GLU A 41 -2.97 -5.00 5.60
CA GLU A 41 -4.26 -4.77 6.25
C GLU A 41 -4.39 -5.57 7.52
N TYR A 42 -5.13 -5.00 8.47
CA TYR A 42 -5.60 -5.69 9.65
C TYR A 42 -7.04 -5.28 9.97
N GLU A 43 -7.72 -6.17 10.68
CA GLU A 43 -8.98 -5.88 11.36
C GLU A 43 -8.78 -6.07 12.86
N GLU A 44 -8.89 -4.98 13.63
CA GLU A 44 -8.85 -5.03 15.09
C GLU A 44 -10.18 -4.57 15.67
N ASN A 45 -10.88 -5.48 16.36
CA ASN A 45 -12.17 -5.19 17.03
C ASN A 45 -13.22 -4.53 16.11
N GLY A 46 -13.26 -4.91 14.83
CA GLY A 46 -14.17 -4.34 13.81
C GLY A 46 -13.68 -3.02 13.19
N THR A 47 -12.51 -2.54 13.58
CA THR A 47 -11.83 -1.39 12.96
C THR A 47 -10.86 -1.92 11.92
N TRP A 48 -10.96 -1.40 10.70
CA TRP A 48 -10.07 -1.74 9.61
C TRP A 48 -8.96 -0.69 9.49
N GLY A 49 -7.74 -1.19 9.33
CA GLY A 49 -6.55 -0.37 9.12
C GLY A 49 -5.50 -1.07 8.27
N ALA A 50 -4.40 -0.39 8.06
CA ALA A 50 -3.22 -0.97 7.44
C ALA A 50 -1.93 -0.48 8.10
N GLU A 51 -1.02 -1.41 8.38
CA GLU A 51 0.38 -1.11 8.68
C GLU A 51 1.12 -0.85 7.36
N THR A 52 1.83 0.26 7.27
CA THR A 52 2.50 0.65 6.02
C THR A 52 3.70 1.56 6.22
N ASN A 53 4.69 1.45 5.34
CA ASN A 53 5.84 2.35 5.28
C ASN A 53 5.86 3.23 4.00
N VAL A 54 4.74 3.31 3.29
CA VAL A 54 4.62 4.05 2.00
C VAL A 54 5.15 5.49 2.13
N PHE A 55 4.73 6.21 3.16
CA PHE A 55 5.12 7.61 3.36
C PHE A 55 6.59 7.83 3.76
N GLU A 56 7.22 6.85 4.41
CA GLU A 56 8.60 6.97 4.89
C GLU A 56 9.25 5.59 4.85
N ALA A 57 10.04 5.35 3.79
CA ALA A 57 10.68 4.06 3.56
C ALA A 57 11.52 3.65 4.79
N GLY A 58 11.27 2.44 5.29
CA GLY A 58 11.95 1.91 6.47
C GLY A 58 11.31 2.28 7.81
N ARG A 59 10.22 3.05 7.84
CA ARG A 59 9.44 3.30 9.05
C ARG A 59 7.96 3.00 8.82
N SER A 60 7.48 1.91 9.41
CA SER A 60 6.06 1.59 9.39
C SER A 60 5.25 2.51 10.31
N ARG A 61 4.00 2.73 9.92
CA ARG A 61 2.97 3.44 10.67
C ARG A 61 1.63 2.75 10.44
N ASP A 62 0.74 2.89 11.40
CA ASP A 62 -0.65 2.47 11.31
C ASP A 62 -1.55 3.56 10.73
N ILE A 63 -2.47 3.16 9.85
CA ILE A 63 -3.49 4.04 9.29
C ILE A 63 -4.83 3.34 9.37
N GLU A 64 -5.76 3.96 10.09
CA GLU A 64 -7.14 3.51 10.22
C GLU A 64 -8.08 4.34 9.32
N GLY A 65 -9.27 3.83 9.06
CA GLY A 65 -10.30 4.55 8.30
C GLY A 65 -10.17 4.36 6.79
N ASP A 66 -10.12 5.44 6.01
CA ASP A 66 -10.00 5.37 4.53
C ASP A 66 -8.54 5.19 4.09
N TYR A 67 -7.84 4.22 4.68
CA TYR A 67 -6.41 3.97 4.46
C TYR A 67 -6.11 3.68 2.98
N GLU A 68 -6.99 2.98 2.26
CA GLU A 68 -6.81 2.72 0.82
C GLU A 68 -6.73 4.03 0.04
N LYS A 69 -7.58 5.03 0.33
CA LYS A 69 -7.56 6.32 -0.35
C LYS A 69 -6.34 7.15 0.04
N THR A 70 -5.94 7.12 1.31
CA THR A 70 -4.73 7.82 1.77
C THR A 70 -3.49 7.28 1.05
N LEU A 71 -3.36 5.95 0.96
CA LEU A 71 -2.27 5.28 0.28
C LEU A 71 -2.28 5.50 -1.24
N GLU A 72 -3.46 5.41 -1.87
CA GLU A 72 -3.64 5.74 -3.28
C GLU A 72 -3.17 7.16 -3.59
N THR A 73 -3.61 8.14 -2.80
CA THR A 73 -3.24 9.55 -2.99
C THR A 73 -1.72 9.76 -2.86
N GLU A 74 -1.10 9.12 -1.87
CA GLU A 74 0.35 9.20 -1.65
C GLU A 74 1.14 8.58 -2.81
N ILE A 75 0.79 7.37 -3.24
CA ILE A 75 1.47 6.67 -4.36
C ILE A 75 1.31 7.46 -5.66
N LEU A 76 0.13 8.03 -5.93
CA LEU A 76 -0.10 8.84 -7.13
C LEU A 76 0.70 10.16 -7.11
N ALA A 77 1.02 10.68 -5.93
CA ALA A 77 1.85 11.88 -5.76
C ALA A 77 3.34 11.62 -6.01
N TRP A 78 3.80 10.36 -5.98
CA TRP A 78 5.19 10.05 -6.25
C TRP A 78 5.58 10.36 -7.70
N PRO A 79 6.85 10.73 -7.94
CA PRO A 79 7.33 10.92 -9.30
C PRO A 79 7.25 9.61 -10.08
N ASP A 80 6.92 9.69 -11.36
CA ASP A 80 6.88 8.51 -12.22
C ASP A 80 8.27 7.84 -12.31
N MET A 81 8.27 6.54 -12.64
CA MET A 81 9.50 5.83 -13.01
C MET A 81 10.06 6.49 -14.28
N ALA A 82 11.16 7.23 -14.15
CA ALA A 82 11.88 7.73 -15.30
C ALA A 82 12.50 6.52 -16.02
N PHE A 83 12.14 6.34 -17.29
CA PHE A 83 12.66 5.31 -18.18
C PHE A 83 14.14 5.54 -18.52
#